data_AF-A0A941ZWB4-F1
#
_entry.id   AF-A0A941ZWB4-F1
#
_cell.length_a   1.000
_cell.length_b   1.000
_cell.length_c   1.000
_cell.angle_alpha   90.00
_cell.angle_beta   90.00
_cell.angle_gamma   90.00
#
_symmetry.space_group_name_H-M   'P 1'
#
loop_
_entity.id
_entity.type
_entity.pdbx_description
1 polymer ?
#
loop_
_entity_poly.entity_id
_entity_poly.type
_entity_poly.pdbx_seq_one_letter_code
_entity_poly.pdbx_strand_id
1 'polypeptide(L)'
;MIPAKALSRQVPRWQRELARAITDPGELLRELELDPALLPAARVAAARFSLRVPRGFVARMAKGDPGDPLLRQVLPLGAELETTPGFAADPVGDRAAQAAPGVLHKYHGRALLIVTSACAAHCRYCFRRE
;
A
#
# COMPACT_ATOMS: atom_id res chain seq x y z
N MET A 1 38.63 -29.20 6.12
CA MET A 1 37.27 -29.27 5.58
C MET A 1 36.34 -28.60 6.58
N ILE A 2 35.96 -27.33 6.37
CA ILE A 2 35.09 -26.61 7.29
C ILE A 2 33.67 -27.13 7.07
N PRO A 3 32.99 -27.72 8.08
CA PRO A 3 31.63 -28.17 7.89
C PRO A 3 30.72 -26.95 7.76
N ALA A 4 30.19 -26.73 6.56
CA ALA A 4 29.20 -25.70 6.33
C ALA A 4 27.94 -26.07 7.12
N LYS A 5 27.72 -25.38 8.24
CA LYS A 5 26.50 -25.51 9.04
C LYS A 5 25.36 -25.03 8.16
N ALA A 6 24.50 -25.94 7.72
CA ALA A 6 23.31 -25.59 6.96
C ALA A 6 22.48 -24.60 7.79
N LEU A 7 22.50 -23.33 7.40
CA LEU A 7 21.65 -22.31 7.99
C LEU A 7 20.21 -22.73 7.70
N SER A 8 19.51 -23.17 8.75
CA SER A 8 18.07 -23.32 8.76
C SER A 8 17.45 -22.01 8.24
N ARG A 9 17.04 -21.99 6.97
CA ARG A 9 16.38 -20.85 6.34
C ARG A 9 14.93 -20.79 6.82
N GLN A 10 14.72 -20.54 8.10
CA GLN A 10 13.40 -20.15 8.57
C GLN A 10 13.07 -18.80 7.96
N VAL A 11 11.99 -18.73 7.18
CA VAL A 11 11.47 -17.48 6.64
C VAL A 11 11.23 -16.52 7.81
N PRO A 12 11.88 -15.35 7.87
CA PRO A 12 11.69 -14.40 8.96
C PRO A 12 10.21 -14.05 9.18
N ARG A 13 9.83 -13.81 10.44
CA ARG A 13 8.42 -13.53 10.81
C ARG A 13 7.78 -12.45 9.95
N TRP A 14 8.48 -11.33 9.73
CA TRP A 14 7.94 -10.20 8.96
C TRP A 14 7.63 -10.58 7.50
N GLN A 15 8.42 -11.45 6.86
CA GLN A 15 8.13 -11.91 5.51
C GLN A 15 6.84 -12.73 5.46
N ARG A 16 6.58 -13.53 6.49
CA ARG A 16 5.31 -14.26 6.64
C ARG A 16 4.13 -13.32 6.86
N GLU A 17 4.29 -12.27 7.67
CA GLU A 17 3.26 -11.24 7.86
C GLU A 17 2.94 -10.53 6.53
N LEU A 18 3.96 -10.18 5.74
CA LEU A 18 3.77 -9.55 4.43
C LEU A 18 3.11 -10.47 3.40
N ALA A 19 3.38 -11.77 3.45
CA ALA A 19 2.76 -12.77 2.58
C ALA A 19 1.29 -13.05 2.95
N ARG A 20 0.91 -12.79 4.21
CA ARG A 20 -0.46 -12.96 4.74
C ARG A 20 -1.25 -11.65 4.80
N ALA A 21 -0.76 -10.59 4.16
CA ALA A 21 -1.45 -9.31 4.08
C ALA A 21 -2.81 -9.49 3.39
N ILE A 22 -3.82 -8.79 3.88
CA ILE A 22 -5.14 -8.75 3.27
C ILE A 22 -5.04 -7.96 1.96
N THR A 23 -5.51 -8.56 0.87
CA THR A 23 -5.51 -7.96 -0.47
C THR A 23 -6.90 -7.90 -1.11
N ASP A 24 -7.91 -8.59 -0.54
CA ASP A 24 -9.31 -8.49 -0.95
C ASP A 24 -10.07 -7.50 -0.06
N PRO A 25 -10.71 -6.45 -0.60
CA PRO A 25 -11.54 -5.55 0.19
C PRO A 25 -12.67 -6.28 0.92
N GLY A 26 -13.22 -7.36 0.35
CA GLY A 26 -14.27 -8.14 1.01
C GLY A 26 -13.79 -8.83 2.29
N GLU A 27 -12.57 -9.34 2.30
CA GLU A 27 -11.91 -9.90 3.50
C GLU A 27 -11.73 -8.83 4.57
N LEU A 28 -11.24 -7.64 4.21
CA LEU A 28 -11.06 -6.52 5.14
C LEU A 28 -12.39 -6.09 5.79
N LEU A 29 -13.45 -5.92 4.98
CA LEU A 29 -14.76 -5.50 5.48
C LEU A 29 -15.35 -6.56 6.45
N ARG A 30 -15.21 -7.85 6.14
CA ARG A 30 -15.66 -8.93 7.03
C ARG A 30 -14.88 -8.95 8.34
N GLU A 31 -13.56 -8.80 8.29
CA GLU A 31 -12.69 -8.83 9.48
C GLU A 31 -12.98 -7.68 10.46
N LEU A 32 -13.39 -6.53 9.91
CA LEU A 32 -13.72 -5.34 10.66
C LEU A 32 -15.22 -5.16 10.92
N GLU A 33 -16.06 -6.13 10.54
CA GLU A 33 -17.51 -6.07 10.75
C GLU A 33 -18.15 -4.79 10.16
N LEU A 34 -17.67 -4.38 8.98
CA LEU A 34 -18.13 -3.19 8.26
C LEU A 34 -19.25 -3.51 7.28
N ASP A 35 -20.02 -2.49 6.92
CA ASP A 35 -21.15 -2.62 5.98
C ASP A 35 -20.71 -3.17 4.61
N PRO A 36 -21.24 -4.33 4.17
CA PRO A 36 -20.98 -4.89 2.85
C PRO A 36 -21.34 -3.96 1.68
N ALA A 37 -22.19 -2.95 1.89
CA ALA A 37 -22.53 -1.95 0.87
C ALA A 37 -21.31 -1.17 0.36
N LEU A 38 -20.22 -1.12 1.13
CA LEU A 38 -18.95 -0.50 0.71
C LEU A 38 -18.20 -1.33 -0.36
N LEU A 39 -18.48 -2.63 -0.46
CA LEU A 39 -17.69 -3.56 -1.26
C LEU A 39 -17.66 -3.26 -2.77
N PRO A 40 -18.77 -2.92 -3.44
CA PRO A 40 -18.75 -2.70 -4.89
C PRO A 40 -17.78 -1.58 -5.29
N ALA A 41 -17.88 -0.42 -4.63
CA ALA A 41 -17.00 0.71 -4.88
C ALA A 41 -15.54 0.40 -4.49
N ALA A 42 -15.33 -0.28 -3.36
CA ALA A 42 -14.00 -0.68 -2.92
C ALA A 42 -13.32 -1.64 -3.91
N ARG A 43 -14.06 -2.55 -4.55
CA ARG A 43 -13.51 -3.46 -5.59
C ARG A 43 -13.07 -2.69 -6.83
N VAL A 44 -13.85 -1.73 -7.29
CA VAL A 44 -13.49 -0.90 -8.46
C VAL A 44 -12.25 -0.04 -8.14
N ALA A 45 -12.21 0.60 -6.98
CA ALA A 45 -11.04 1.37 -6.55
C ALA A 45 -9.78 0.49 -6.35
N ALA A 46 -9.94 -0.73 -5.83
CA ALA A 46 -8.86 -1.70 -5.69
C ALA A 46 -8.30 -2.20 -7.04
N ALA A 47 -9.11 -2.22 -8.10
CA ALA A 47 -8.62 -2.55 -9.44
C ALA A 47 -7.66 -1.49 -9.99
N ARG A 48 -7.84 -0.21 -9.61
CA ARG A 48 -6.94 0.90 -10.00
C ARG A 48 -5.70 0.99 -9.11
N PHE A 49 -5.84 0.73 -7.82
CA PHE A 49 -4.71 0.65 -6.89
C PHE A 49 -5.04 -0.36 -5.80
N SER A 50 -4.36 -1.51 -5.84
CA SER A 50 -4.72 -2.68 -5.05
C SER A 50 -4.72 -2.40 -3.55
N LEU A 51 -5.62 -3.07 -2.83
CA LEU A 51 -5.53 -3.15 -1.39
C LEU A 51 -4.33 -4.03 -1.03
N ARG A 52 -3.55 -3.58 -0.05
CA ARG A 52 -2.60 -4.41 0.68
C ARG A 52 -2.49 -3.86 2.09
N VAL A 53 -2.77 -4.69 3.09
CA VAL A 53 -2.63 -4.28 4.50
C VAL A 53 -2.25 -5.49 5.38
N PRO A 54 -1.18 -5.43 6.18
CA PRO A 54 -0.83 -6.51 7.09
C PRO A 54 -1.90 -6.69 8.17
N ARG A 55 -2.18 -7.93 8.56
CA ARG A 55 -3.19 -8.25 9.60
C ARG A 55 -2.89 -7.58 10.95
N GLY A 56 -1.61 -7.45 11.32
CA GLY A 56 -1.23 -6.72 12.53
C GLY A 56 -1.53 -5.21 12.50
N PHE A 57 -1.70 -4.62 11.31
CA PHE A 57 -2.18 -3.24 11.15
C PHE A 57 -3.71 -3.18 11.30
N VAL A 58 -4.42 -4.13 10.69
CA VAL A 58 -5.89 -4.28 10.79
C VAL A 58 -6.34 -4.53 12.24
N ALA A 59 -5.59 -5.33 13.00
CA ALA A 59 -5.88 -5.64 14.39
C ALA A 59 -5.88 -4.42 15.35
N ARG A 60 -5.41 -3.26 14.88
CA ARG A 60 -5.42 -1.99 15.64
C ARG A 60 -6.63 -1.13 15.34
N MET A 61 -7.45 -1.49 14.36
CA MET A 61 -8.65 -0.75 13.96
C MET A 61 -9.82 -1.11 14.87
N ALA A 62 -10.71 -0.15 15.10
CA ALA A 62 -11.99 -0.40 15.76
C ALA A 62 -12.94 -1.12 14.80
N LYS A 63 -13.51 -2.25 15.24
CA LYS A 63 -14.52 -2.98 14.48
C LYS A 63 -15.84 -2.22 14.45
N GLY A 64 -16.57 -2.33 13.35
CA GLY A 64 -17.83 -1.62 13.12
C GLY A 64 -17.68 -0.12 12.92
N ASP A 65 -16.47 0.44 12.94
CA ASP A 65 -16.21 1.87 12.78
C ASP A 65 -15.67 2.20 11.38
N PRO A 66 -16.52 2.67 10.44
CA PRO A 66 -16.05 3.15 9.13
C PRO A 66 -15.20 4.43 9.23
N GLY A 67 -15.22 5.13 10.37
CA GLY A 67 -14.47 6.35 10.65
C GLY A 67 -13.05 6.11 11.19
N ASP A 68 -12.66 4.86 11.45
CA ASP A 68 -11.37 4.54 12.06
C ASP A 68 -10.19 5.16 11.28
N PRO A 69 -9.28 5.88 11.95
CA PRO A 69 -8.23 6.64 11.27
C PRO A 69 -7.18 5.76 10.59
N LEU A 70 -6.98 4.50 11.01
CA LEU A 70 -6.12 3.55 10.32
C LEU A 70 -6.83 2.94 9.11
N LEU A 71 -8.13 2.65 9.23
CA LEU A 71 -8.94 2.16 8.11
C LEU A 71 -8.96 3.15 6.95
N ARG A 72 -9.18 4.44 7.24
CA ARG A 72 -9.17 5.52 6.23
C ARG A 72 -7.88 5.60 5.43
N GLN A 73 -6.77 5.08 5.95
CA GLN A 73 -5.48 5.06 5.25
C GLN A 73 -5.38 3.94 4.23
N VAL A 74 -6.18 2.86 4.32
CA VAL A 74 -5.97 1.63 3.53
C VAL A 74 -7.21 1.15 2.78
N LEU A 75 -8.42 1.47 3.24
CA LEU A 75 -9.67 1.05 2.58
C LEU A 75 -9.82 1.76 1.24
N PRO A 76 -9.88 1.05 0.10
CA PRO A 76 -10.18 1.67 -1.18
C PRO A 76 -11.61 2.21 -1.18
N LEU A 77 -11.79 3.44 -1.65
CA LEU A 77 -13.09 4.11 -1.65
C LEU A 77 -13.49 4.55 -3.06
N GLY A 78 -14.81 4.61 -3.29
CA GLY A 78 -15.37 5.12 -4.55
C GLY A 78 -14.94 6.56 -4.87
N ALA A 79 -14.75 7.40 -3.85
CA ALA A 79 -14.27 8.78 -3.99
C ALA A 79 -12.93 8.89 -4.73
N GLU A 80 -12.11 7.83 -4.74
CA GLU A 80 -10.85 7.82 -5.49
C GLU A 80 -11.01 7.70 -7.01
N LEU A 81 -12.21 7.37 -7.46
CA LEU A 81 -12.57 7.25 -8.86
C LEU A 81 -13.08 8.59 -9.43
N GLU A 82 -13.34 9.57 -8.56
CA GLU A 82 -13.80 10.89 -8.94
C GLU A 82 -12.68 11.69 -9.58
N THR A 83 -12.99 12.36 -10.70
CA THR A 83 -12.05 13.30 -11.32
C THR A 83 -12.15 14.62 -10.59
N THR A 84 -11.04 15.07 -10.01
CA THR A 84 -10.96 16.36 -9.32
C THR A 84 -10.20 17.38 -10.17
N PRO A 85 -10.72 18.61 -10.38
CA PRO A 85 -9.98 19.68 -11.04
C PRO A 85 -8.63 19.92 -10.37
N GLY A 86 -7.56 20.01 -11.16
CA GLY A 86 -6.20 20.20 -10.66
C GLY A 86 -5.48 18.94 -10.18
N PHE A 87 -6.12 17.76 -10.24
CA PHE A 87 -5.44 16.49 -9.99
C PHE A 87 -4.37 16.22 -11.07
N ALA A 88 -3.17 15.84 -10.64
CA ALA A 88 -2.05 15.48 -11.50
C ALA A 88 -1.50 14.10 -11.12
N ALA A 89 -1.20 13.27 -12.12
CA ALA A 89 -0.64 11.94 -11.92
C ALA A 89 0.80 11.97 -11.35
N ASP A 90 1.54 13.05 -11.64
CA ASP A 90 2.87 13.30 -11.08
C ASP A 90 2.86 14.63 -10.30
N PRO A 91 2.25 14.67 -9.10
CA PRO A 91 2.05 15.92 -8.36
C PRO A 91 3.36 16.51 -7.82
N VAL A 92 4.45 15.72 -7.78
CA VAL A 92 5.75 16.14 -7.27
C VAL A 92 6.81 16.33 -8.35
N GLY A 93 6.49 16.03 -9.62
CA GLY A 93 7.42 16.15 -10.74
C GLY A 93 8.54 15.11 -10.69
N ASP A 94 8.29 13.92 -10.12
CA ASP A 94 9.27 12.84 -10.03
C ASP A 94 9.68 12.38 -11.43
N ARG A 95 8.77 12.34 -12.42
CA ARG A 95 9.07 11.93 -13.80
C ARG A 95 10.03 12.91 -14.47
N ALA A 96 9.80 14.21 -14.31
CA ALA A 96 10.66 15.26 -14.88
C ALA A 96 12.05 15.30 -14.21
N ALA A 97 12.16 14.87 -12.96
CA ALA A 97 13.41 14.82 -12.20
C ALA A 97 14.20 13.52 -12.41
N GLN A 98 13.72 12.58 -13.22
CA GLN A 98 14.37 11.28 -13.43
C GLN A 98 15.65 11.43 -14.25
N ALA A 99 16.80 11.18 -13.62
CA ALA A 99 18.12 11.25 -14.26
C ALA A 99 18.56 9.90 -14.85
N ALA A 100 18.07 8.80 -14.27
CA ALA A 100 18.26 7.43 -14.73
C ALA A 100 17.13 6.55 -14.16
N PRO A 101 16.94 5.29 -14.62
CA PRO A 101 15.95 4.38 -14.03
C PRO A 101 16.10 4.27 -12.50
N GLY A 102 15.05 4.66 -11.77
CA GLY A 102 15.04 4.67 -10.30
C GLY A 102 15.86 5.78 -9.64
N VAL A 103 16.49 6.70 -10.38
CA VAL A 103 17.29 7.81 -9.85
C VAL A 103 16.61 9.14 -10.14
N LEU A 104 16.23 9.85 -9.08
CA LEU A 104 15.65 11.20 -9.16
C LEU A 104 16.66 12.24 -8.66
N HIS A 105 16.86 13.31 -9.41
CA HIS A 105 17.74 14.42 -9.04
C HIS A 105 17.01 15.76 -9.23
N LYS A 106 16.07 16.03 -8.33
CA LYS A 106 15.25 17.27 -8.36
C LYS A 106 15.99 18.49 -7.81
N TYR A 107 16.91 18.27 -6.88
CA TYR A 107 17.53 19.34 -6.11
C TYR A 107 19.04 19.23 -6.14
N HIS A 108 19.71 20.38 -6.23
CA HIS A 108 21.15 20.43 -6.15
C HIS A 108 21.69 19.77 -4.86
N GLY A 109 22.75 18.99 -4.98
CA GLY A 109 23.44 18.34 -3.86
C GLY A 109 22.75 17.11 -3.27
N ARG A 110 21.63 16.62 -3.83
CA ARG A 110 20.98 15.39 -3.38
C ARG A 110 20.23 14.65 -4.47
N ALA A 111 20.34 13.32 -4.46
CA ALA A 111 19.57 12.43 -5.31
C ALA A 111 18.74 11.46 -4.46
N LEU A 112 17.64 10.96 -5.01
CA LEU A 112 16.82 9.90 -4.43
C LEU A 112 16.92 8.65 -5.30
N LEU A 113 17.24 7.51 -4.69
CA LEU A 113 17.29 6.21 -5.34
C LEU A 113 16.11 5.36 -4.89
N ILE A 114 15.25 4.98 -5.83
CA ILE A 114 14.14 4.05 -5.63
C ILE A 114 14.67 2.63 -5.79
N VAL A 115 14.99 1.99 -4.66
CA VAL A 115 15.48 0.60 -4.65
C VAL A 115 14.35 -0.43 -4.75
N THR A 116 13.12 -0.04 -4.41
CA THR A 116 11.94 -0.89 -4.53
C THR A 116 10.66 -0.05 -4.58
N SER A 117 9.67 -0.52 -5.33
CA SER A 117 8.30 -0.02 -5.30
C SER A 117 7.39 -0.82 -4.34
N ALA A 118 7.93 -1.85 -3.69
CA ALA A 118 7.15 -2.71 -2.82
C ALA A 118 6.88 -2.04 -1.46
N CYS A 119 5.60 -1.84 -1.14
CA CYS A 119 5.15 -1.33 0.15
C CYS A 119 4.47 -2.44 0.96
N ALA A 120 4.66 -2.43 2.29
CA ALA A 120 3.98 -3.38 3.19
C ALA A 120 2.46 -3.15 3.22
N ALA A 121 2.05 -1.89 3.14
CA ALA A 121 0.66 -1.46 3.02
C ALA A 121 0.51 -0.46 1.87
N HIS A 122 -0.65 -0.46 1.22
CA HIS A 122 -0.97 0.48 0.14
C HIS A 122 -1.79 1.64 0.68
N CYS A 123 -1.12 2.72 1.08
CA CYS A 123 -1.77 3.91 1.61
C CYS A 123 -2.61 4.60 0.52
N ARG A 124 -3.88 4.92 0.79
CA ARG A 124 -4.79 5.55 -0.19
C ARG A 124 -4.37 6.95 -0.63
N TYR A 125 -3.57 7.61 0.21
CA TYR A 125 -2.96 8.91 -0.04
C TYR A 125 -1.55 8.82 -0.66
N CYS A 126 -1.12 7.64 -1.14
CA CYS A 126 0.17 7.49 -1.82
C CYS A 126 0.21 8.34 -3.10
N PHE A 127 1.22 9.18 -3.25
CA PHE A 127 1.44 9.98 -4.46
C PHE A 127 2.24 9.23 -5.55
N ARG A 128 2.75 8.03 -5.24
CA ARG A 128 3.49 7.13 -6.15
C ARG A 128 2.68 5.89 -6.49
N ARG A 129 1.44 6.10 -6.96
CA ARG A 129 0.49 5.03 -7.32
C ARG A 129 0.62 4.54 -8.76
N GLU A 130 1.28 5.33 -9.61
CA GLU A 130 1.51 5.02 -11.02
C GLU A 130 2.91 4.45 -11.26
#